data_AF-A0A7T6VHC0-F1
#
_entry.id   AF-A0A7T6VHC0-F1
#
_cell.length_a   1.000
_cell.length_b   1.000
_cell.length_c   1.000
_cell.angle_alpha   90.00
_cell.angle_beta   90.00
_cell.angle_gamma   90.00
#
_symmetry.space_group_name_H-M   'P 1'
#
loop_
_entity.id
_entity.type
_entity.pdbx_description
1 polymer ?
#
loop_
_entity_poly.entity_id
_entity_poly.type
_entity_poly.pdbx_seq_one_letter_code
_entity_poly.pdbx_strand_id
1 'polypeptide(L)'
;MAKGDLRKAADEFCAALEARALLVAIEWAGSASALARSIGESHHNGTKWAQRGRIPVRAAIKLAKLPGFPLTVGDMRPGDDLRRYKLQECPRCGRRSRYWVSGGGSLVMLNDHLKELCEKG
;
A
#
# COMPACT_ATOMS: atom_id res chain seq x y z
N MET A 1 -2.24 32.06 12.26
CA MET A 1 -1.50 30.92 11.69
C MET A 1 -1.92 30.75 10.24
N ALA A 2 -0.99 30.78 9.31
CA ALA A 2 -1.34 30.61 7.90
C ALA A 2 -1.74 29.14 7.65
N LYS A 3 -2.71 28.88 6.77
CA LYS A 3 -3.16 27.50 6.44
C LYS A 3 -2.01 26.57 6.01
N GLY A 4 -0.91 27.12 5.48
CA GLY A 4 0.28 26.37 5.12
C GLY A 4 1.02 25.74 6.31
N ASP A 5 1.00 26.40 7.47
CA ASP A 5 1.73 25.96 8.67
C ASP A 5 1.08 24.71 9.27
N LEU A 6 -0.26 24.67 9.30
CA LEU A 6 -1.03 23.52 9.80
C LEU A 6 -0.89 22.29 8.91
N ARG A 7 -0.88 22.48 7.58
CA ARG A 7 -0.72 21.36 6.64
C ARG A 7 0.66 20.74 6.78
N LYS A 8 1.71 21.58 6.86
CA LYS A 8 3.09 21.12 7.04
C LYS A 8 3.25 20.35 8.36
N ALA A 9 2.73 20.88 9.47
CA ALA A 9 2.77 20.20 10.76
C ALA A 9 2.04 18.85 10.74
N ALA A 10 0.89 18.75 10.06
CA ALA A 10 0.17 17.49 9.90
C ALA A 10 0.95 16.47 9.07
N ASP A 11 1.57 16.91 7.97
CA ASP A 11 2.38 16.04 7.11
C ASP A 11 3.64 15.52 7.85
N GLU A 12 4.30 16.37 8.64
CA GLU A 12 5.44 15.99 9.49
C GLU A 12 5.03 14.99 10.59
N PHE A 13 3.90 15.22 11.24
CA PHE A 13 3.35 14.31 12.23
C PHE A 13 3.03 12.93 11.64
N CYS A 14 2.34 12.90 10.48
CA CYS A 14 2.06 11.65 9.78
C CYS A 14 3.35 10.93 9.37
N ALA A 15 4.35 11.65 8.87
CA ALA A 15 5.64 11.06 8.51
C ALA A 15 6.35 10.43 9.71
N ALA A 16 6.28 11.05 10.89
CA ALA A 16 6.83 10.48 12.13
C ALA A 16 6.12 9.19 12.53
N LEU A 17 4.78 9.14 12.40
CA LEU A 17 4.01 7.92 12.64
C LEU A 17 4.36 6.79 11.65
N GLU A 18 4.46 7.11 10.35
CA GLU A 18 4.86 6.15 9.32
C GLU A 18 6.25 5.55 9.59
N ALA A 19 7.20 6.40 10.01
CA ALA A 19 8.55 5.97 10.35
C ALA A 19 8.57 5.05 11.58
N ARG A 20 7.80 5.40 12.62
CA ARG A 20 7.66 4.55 13.81
C ARG A 20 7.06 3.19 13.46
N ALA A 21 5.99 3.17 12.66
CA ALA A 21 5.36 1.93 12.21
C ALA A 21 6.33 1.05 11.41
N LEU A 22 7.17 1.66 10.56
CA LEU A 22 8.20 0.94 9.82
C LEU A 22 9.23 0.28 10.76
N LEU A 23 9.68 0.97 11.81
CA LEU A 23 10.63 0.40 12.77
C LEU A 23 10.05 -0.82 13.49
N VAL A 24 8.80 -0.73 13.96
CA VAL A 24 8.10 -1.85 14.60
C VAL A 24 7.95 -3.03 13.63
N ALA A 25 7.61 -2.76 12.37
CA ALA A 25 7.51 -3.81 11.35
C ALA A 25 8.86 -4.48 11.05
N ILE A 26 9.95 -3.70 10.99
CA ILE A 26 11.32 -4.20 10.80
C ILE A 26 11.74 -5.07 11.97
N GLU A 27 11.47 -4.63 13.20
CA GLU A 27 11.78 -5.38 14.43
C GLU A 27 11.04 -6.72 14.45
N TRP A 28 9.73 -6.72 14.18
CA TRP A 28 8.94 -7.95 14.07
C TRP A 28 9.50 -8.94 13.04
N ALA A 29 9.96 -8.45 11.89
CA ALA A 29 10.54 -9.29 10.85
C ALA A 29 12.04 -9.62 11.07
N GLY A 30 12.69 -8.97 12.03
CA GLY A 30 14.14 -9.03 12.28
C GLY A 30 15.02 -8.21 11.31
N SER A 31 14.52 -7.80 10.14
CA SER A 31 15.23 -6.88 9.24
C SER A 31 14.31 -6.29 8.16
N ALA A 32 14.72 -5.19 7.54
CA ALA A 32 13.99 -4.58 6.42
C ALA A 32 13.85 -5.53 5.21
N SER A 33 14.92 -6.27 4.90
CA SER A 33 14.91 -7.26 3.81
C SER A 33 14.00 -8.45 4.11
N ALA A 34 13.98 -8.95 5.37
CA ALA A 34 13.07 -10.01 5.78
C ALA A 34 11.60 -9.53 5.76
N LEU A 35 11.34 -8.29 6.17
CA LEU A 35 10.01 -7.69 6.12
C LEU A 35 9.43 -7.72 4.69
N ALA A 36 10.20 -7.30 3.68
CA ALA A 36 9.75 -7.35 2.29
C ALA A 36 9.49 -8.80 1.82
N ARG A 37 10.37 -9.74 2.17
CA ARG A 37 10.21 -11.16 1.80
C ARG A 37 8.97 -11.80 2.41
N SER A 38 8.56 -11.38 3.61
CA SER A 38 7.37 -11.91 4.29
C SER A 38 6.07 -11.77 3.48
N ILE A 39 6.04 -10.85 2.52
CA ILE A 39 4.91 -10.61 1.61
C ILE A 39 5.24 -10.86 0.13
N GLY A 40 6.31 -11.61 -0.14
CA GLY A 40 6.74 -11.99 -1.49
C GLY A 40 7.37 -10.86 -2.32
N GLU A 41 7.84 -9.79 -1.68
CA GLU A 41 8.54 -8.69 -2.36
C GLU A 41 10.07 -8.92 -2.37
N SER A 42 10.77 -8.28 -3.31
CA SER A 42 12.23 -8.31 -3.37
C SER A 42 12.86 -7.69 -2.11
N HIS A 43 13.96 -8.25 -1.62
CA HIS A 43 14.69 -7.71 -0.46
C HIS A 43 15.12 -6.24 -0.65
N HIS A 44 15.38 -5.81 -1.89
CA HIS A 44 15.70 -4.43 -2.24
C HIS A 44 14.57 -3.46 -1.90
N ASN A 45 13.31 -3.91 -1.96
CA ASN A 45 12.16 -3.08 -1.61
C ASN A 45 12.20 -2.75 -0.12
N GLY A 46 12.53 -3.73 0.73
CA GLY A 46 12.69 -3.53 2.16
C GLY A 46 13.70 -2.43 2.50
N THR A 47 14.89 -2.50 1.90
CA THR A 47 15.92 -1.46 2.06
C THR A 47 15.43 -0.09 1.59
N LYS A 48 14.70 -0.01 0.47
CA LYS A 48 14.11 1.24 -0.01
C LYS A 48 13.03 1.79 0.93
N TRP A 49 12.25 0.94 1.59
CA TRP A 49 11.27 1.38 2.58
C TRP A 49 11.97 1.99 3.79
N ALA A 50 13.02 1.33 4.30
CA ALA A 50 13.88 1.83 5.38
C ALA A 50 14.50 3.19 5.05
N GLN A 51 15.11 3.33 3.87
CA GLN A 51 15.70 4.60 3.41
C GLN A 51 14.68 5.73 3.29
N ARG A 52 13.44 5.40 2.93
CA ARG A 52 12.34 6.37 2.77
C ARG A 52 11.57 6.63 4.06
N GLY A 53 11.85 5.89 5.13
CA GLY A 53 11.11 5.97 6.39
C GLY A 53 9.64 5.60 6.30
N ARG A 54 9.21 4.84 5.27
CA ARG A 54 7.79 4.46 5.12
C ARG A 54 7.55 3.15 4.38
N ILE A 55 6.49 2.46 4.78
CA ILE A 55 5.93 1.29 4.07
C ILE A 55 4.94 1.80 3.00
N PRO A 56 5.00 1.34 1.74
CA PRO A 56 3.98 1.66 0.74
C PRO A 56 2.62 1.05 1.07
N VAL A 57 1.52 1.72 0.73
CA VAL A 57 0.14 1.26 1.02
C VAL A 57 -0.11 -0.20 0.64
N ARG A 58 0.36 -0.63 -0.55
CA ARG A 58 0.19 -2.02 -1.01
C ARG A 58 0.91 -3.03 -0.11
N ALA A 59 2.11 -2.70 0.36
CA ALA A 59 2.85 -3.54 1.29
C ALA A 59 2.16 -3.57 2.66
N ALA A 60 1.69 -2.42 3.15
CA ALA A 60 0.93 -2.33 4.40
C ALA A 60 -0.34 -3.20 4.39
N ILE A 61 -1.10 -3.22 3.28
CA ILE A 61 -2.28 -4.09 3.13
C ILE A 61 -1.93 -5.58 3.17
N LYS A 62 -0.80 -5.98 2.57
CA LYS A 62 -0.35 -7.38 2.61
C LYS A 62 0.16 -7.76 4.00
N LEU A 63 0.97 -6.91 4.62
CA LEU A 63 1.55 -7.12 5.96
C LEU A 63 0.47 -7.25 7.04
N ALA A 64 -0.53 -6.37 7.02
CA ALA A 64 -1.65 -6.40 7.98
C ALA A 64 -2.52 -7.68 7.88
N LYS A 65 -2.33 -8.52 6.84
CA LYS A 65 -3.00 -9.82 6.70
C LYS A 65 -2.15 -10.98 7.20
N LEU A 66 -0.88 -10.76 7.51
CA LEU A 66 -0.01 -11.81 8.01
C LEU A 66 -0.42 -12.18 9.45
N PRO A 67 -0.52 -13.48 9.77
CA PRO A 67 -0.78 -13.92 11.14
C PRO A 67 0.29 -13.39 12.11
N GLY A 68 -0.14 -12.78 13.21
CA GLY A 68 0.77 -12.29 14.26
C GLY A 68 1.53 -11.00 13.90
N PHE A 69 1.24 -10.35 12.77
CA PHE A 69 1.80 -9.03 12.47
C PHE A 69 1.16 -7.95 13.36
N PRO A 70 1.93 -7.05 13.99
CA PRO A 70 1.44 -6.25 15.11
C PRO A 70 0.72 -4.95 14.70
N LEU A 71 0.68 -4.60 13.41
CA LEU A 71 0.19 -3.31 12.95
C LEU A 71 -0.96 -3.45 11.96
N THR A 72 -1.91 -2.54 12.06
CA THR A 72 -2.97 -2.35 11.05
C THR A 72 -2.47 -1.50 9.89
N VAL A 73 -3.23 -1.47 8.80
CA VAL A 73 -2.95 -0.54 7.69
C VAL A 73 -3.00 0.91 8.13
N GLY A 74 -3.90 1.26 9.06
CA GLY A 74 -4.04 2.62 9.59
C GLY A 74 -2.82 3.09 10.38
N ASP A 75 -2.18 2.19 11.12
CA ASP A 75 -0.94 2.50 11.85
C ASP A 75 0.21 2.78 10.89
N MET A 76 0.32 2.00 9.81
CA MET A 76 1.37 2.14 8.81
C MET A 76 1.15 3.29 7.83
N ARG A 77 -0.12 3.66 7.56
CA ARG A 77 -0.54 4.63 6.54
C ARG A 77 -1.65 5.55 7.10
N PRO A 78 -1.36 6.39 8.10
CA PRO A 78 -2.35 7.25 8.72
C PRO A 78 -2.90 8.26 7.70
N GLY A 79 -4.23 8.33 7.59
CA GLY A 79 -4.92 9.29 6.71
C GLY A 79 -4.99 8.92 5.23
N ASP A 80 -4.45 7.76 4.81
CA ASP A 80 -4.58 7.31 3.42
C ASP A 80 -6.00 6.77 3.13
N ASP A 81 -6.57 7.19 1.99
CA ASP A 81 -7.85 6.67 1.51
C ASP A 81 -7.69 5.29 0.86
N LEU A 82 -7.85 4.25 1.68
CA LEU A 82 -7.72 2.85 1.26
C LEU A 82 -8.76 2.42 0.22
N ARG A 83 -9.83 3.19 -0.01
CA ARG A 83 -10.84 2.87 -1.05
C ARG A 83 -10.22 2.86 -2.45
N ARG A 84 -9.16 3.65 -2.67
CA ARG A 84 -8.40 3.71 -3.94
C ARG A 84 -7.53 2.47 -4.17
N TYR A 85 -7.32 1.68 -3.13
CA TYR A 85 -6.50 0.47 -3.12
C TYR A 85 -7.34 -0.79 -2.91
N LYS A 86 -8.64 -0.75 -3.22
CA LYS A 86 -9.44 -1.96 -3.39
C LYS A 86 -9.18 -2.53 -4.78
N LEU A 87 -9.04 -3.85 -4.89
CA LEU A 87 -9.10 -4.54 -6.18
C LEU A 87 -10.43 -4.11 -6.81
N GLN A 88 -10.38 -3.39 -7.93
CA GLN A 88 -11.62 -3.14 -8.66
C GLN A 88 -12.06 -4.48 -9.25
N GLU A 89 -13.13 -5.02 -8.69
CA GLU A 89 -13.91 -6.08 -9.32
C GLU A 89 -14.58 -5.48 -10.56
N CYS A 90 -14.51 -6.20 -11.68
CA CYS A 90 -15.22 -5.80 -12.88
C CYS A 90 -16.73 -5.71 -12.56
N PRO A 91 -17.39 -4.56 -12.79
CA PRO A 91 -18.81 -4.40 -12.46
C PRO A 91 -19.72 -5.29 -13.32
N ARG A 92 -19.21 -5.84 -14.43
CA ARG A 92 -19.98 -6.68 -15.36
C ARG A 92 -19.89 -8.18 -15.06
N CYS A 93 -18.74 -8.66 -14.60
CA CYS A 93 -18.50 -10.10 -14.44
C CYS A 93 -17.94 -10.49 -13.07
N GLY A 94 -17.78 -9.55 -12.15
CA GLY A 94 -17.26 -9.82 -10.79
C GLY A 94 -15.79 -10.26 -10.75
N ARG A 95 -15.11 -10.43 -11.90
CA ARG A 95 -13.71 -10.83 -11.93
C ARG A 95 -12.84 -9.75 -11.29
N ARG A 96 -12.00 -10.17 -10.34
CA ARG A 96 -11.00 -9.34 -9.69
C ARG A 96 -9.85 -9.07 -10.65
N SER A 97 -9.56 -7.80 -10.95
CA SER A 97 -8.36 -7.47 -11.72
C SER A 97 -7.11 -7.80 -10.92
N ARG A 98 -6.23 -8.68 -11.42
CA ARG A 98 -4.90 -8.94 -10.81
C ARG A 98 -4.01 -7.69 -10.80
N TYR A 99 -4.35 -6.68 -11.61
CA TYR A 99 -3.61 -5.43 -11.73
C TYR A 99 -4.28 -4.33 -10.90
N TRP A 100 -3.57 -3.88 -9.87
CA TRP A 100 -3.97 -2.75 -9.05
C TRP A 100 -3.87 -1.45 -9.85
N VAL A 101 -5.02 -0.89 -10.23
CA VAL A 101 -5.10 0.39 -10.94
C VAL A 101 -4.83 1.52 -9.96
N SER A 102 -3.63 2.08 -10.00
CA SER A 102 -3.39 3.39 -9.38
C SER A 102 -4.15 4.44 -10.21
N GLY A 103 -5.10 5.13 -9.55
CA GLY A 103 -5.89 6.19 -10.17
C GLY A 103 -5.00 7.22 -10.88
N GLY A 104 -5.26 7.41 -12.17
CA GLY A 104 -4.56 8.40 -13.00
C GLY A 104 -4.68 8.16 -14.50
N GLY A 105 -4.53 6.92 -14.97
CA GLY A 105 -4.57 6.64 -16.43
C GLY A 105 -4.93 5.22 -16.85
N SER A 106 -5.26 4.34 -15.90
CA SER A 106 -5.38 2.88 -16.15
C SER A 106 -6.83 2.36 -16.14
N LEU A 107 -7.85 3.19 -15.88
CA LEU A 107 -9.25 2.74 -15.91
C LEU A 107 -9.74 2.37 -17.32
N VAL A 108 -9.30 3.13 -18.33
CA VAL A 108 -9.59 2.84 -19.74
C VAL A 108 -8.94 1.52 -20.16
N MET A 109 -7.64 1.34 -19.88
CA MET A 109 -6.94 0.08 -20.17
C MET A 109 -7.47 -1.12 -19.38
N LEU A 110 -8.01 -0.90 -18.16
CA LEU A 110 -8.66 -1.97 -17.39
C LEU A 110 -9.97 -2.39 -18.05
N ASN A 111 -10.77 -1.44 -18.50
CA ASN A 111 -12.01 -1.73 -19.22
C ASN A 111 -11.73 -2.46 -20.54
N ASP A 112 -10.73 -2.03 -21.31
CA ASP A 112 -10.38 -2.68 -22.58
C ASP A 112 -9.89 -4.12 -22.36
N HIS A 113 -9.00 -4.34 -21.38
CA HIS A 113 -8.50 -5.68 -21.08
C HIS A 113 -9.57 -6.59 -20.46
N LEU A 114 -10.46 -6.04 -19.62
CA LEU A 114 -11.59 -6.80 -19.09
C LEU A 114 -12.62 -7.13 -20.16
N LYS A 115 -12.78 -6.28 -21.19
CA LYS A 115 -13.66 -6.52 -22.33
C LYS A 115 -13.13 -7.69 -23.18
N GLU A 116 -11.84 -7.70 -23.50
CA GLU A 116 -11.18 -8.81 -24.21
C GLU A 116 -11.32 -10.16 -23.47
N LEU A 117 -11.22 -10.16 -22.14
CA LEU A 117 -11.34 -11.37 -21.32
C LEU A 117 -12.78 -11.86 -21.14
N CYS A 118 -13.78 -11.01 -21.41
CA CYS A 118 -15.19 -11.37 -21.37
C CYS A 118 -15.73 -11.83 -22.73
N GLU A 119 -15.12 -11.40 -23.84
CA GLU A 119 -15.52 -11.81 -25.20
C GLU A 119 -14.90 -13.15 -25.64
N LYS A 120 -13.86 -13.62 -24.95
CA LYS A 120 -13.15 -14.88 -25.24
C LYS A 120 -13.55 -16.09 -24.38
N GLY A 121 -14.61 -15.98 -23.58
CA GLY A 121 -15.15 -17.07 -22.75
C GLY A 121 -16.60 -17.34 -23.10
#